data_AF-A0A7C0ZUK9-F1
#
_entry.id   AF-A0A7C0ZUK9-F1
#
_cell.length_a   1.000
_cell.length_b   1.000
_cell.length_c   1.000
_cell.angle_alpha   90.00
_cell.angle_beta   90.00
_cell.angle_gamma   90.00
#
_symmetry.space_group_name_H-M   'P 1'
#
loop_
_entity.id
_entity.type
_entity.pdbx_description
1 polymer ?
#
loop_
_entity_poly.entity_id
_entity_poly.type
_entity_poly.pdbx_seq_one_letter_code
_entity_poly.pdbx_strand_id
1 'polypeptide(L)'
;MVPCSCRFPGCTKKTYLIYLVFLISIIISGCRGGSLPDTESTHSQTTSPEAGPAEPSYHDAPAYGDALIEAMGGRPSVLIPMLAGDSASHSVAGLIFNGLVKYDTDLSVIGDLAESWDISSDGLVITFHLRKGVKWTDGVEFTAQDVMFGYKTIIDEKTPTPYKEDFLQVKKAEVLDKYTFRVTYDKPFAPALTTWGNLVVLPKHLLEGKDLTKVDFGWDPIGLGPYKFRKW
;
A
#
# COMPACT_ATOMS: atom_id res chain seq x y z
N MET A 1 -30.09 -22.81 47.42
CA MET A 1 -30.23 -21.37 47.10
C MET A 1 -30.44 -21.26 45.60
N VAL A 2 -31.48 -20.52 45.22
CA VAL A 2 -32.15 -20.46 43.91
C VAL A 2 -31.43 -19.48 42.96
N PRO A 3 -31.43 -19.72 41.62
CA PRO A 3 -30.88 -18.79 40.62
C PRO A 3 -31.88 -17.65 40.32
N CYS A 4 -31.39 -16.47 39.96
CA CYS A 4 -32.24 -15.37 39.50
C CYS A 4 -31.84 -14.92 38.10
N SER A 5 -32.61 -15.41 37.13
CA SER A 5 -32.69 -14.94 35.75
C SER A 5 -33.60 -13.70 35.67
N CYS A 6 -33.09 -12.57 35.18
CA CYS A 6 -33.91 -11.40 34.83
C CYS A 6 -34.10 -11.33 33.31
N ARG A 7 -35.35 -11.52 32.93
CA ARG A 7 -35.93 -11.42 31.59
C ARG A 7 -36.57 -10.03 31.48
N PHE A 8 -36.13 -9.17 30.56
CA PHE A 8 -36.80 -7.90 30.28
C PHE A 8 -37.53 -7.95 28.92
N PRO A 9 -38.86 -7.77 28.91
CA PRO A 9 -39.67 -7.71 27.70
C PRO A 9 -39.91 -6.26 27.21
N GLY A 10 -40.01 -6.08 25.90
CA GLY A 10 -40.85 -5.04 25.27
C GLY A 10 -40.29 -3.61 25.19
N CYS A 11 -39.54 -3.29 24.15
CA CYS A 11 -39.33 -1.89 23.74
C CYS A 11 -38.98 -1.77 22.25
N THR A 12 -39.96 -2.01 21.35
CA THR A 12 -39.73 -1.97 19.89
C THR A 12 -40.66 -1.03 19.10
N LYS A 13 -41.69 -0.44 19.73
CA LYS A 13 -42.64 0.45 19.03
C LYS A 13 -42.33 1.97 19.12
N LYS A 14 -41.55 2.41 20.12
CA LYS A 14 -41.29 3.85 20.33
C LYS A 14 -40.10 4.41 19.51
N THR A 15 -39.18 3.54 19.09
CA THR A 15 -37.99 3.92 18.30
C THR A 15 -38.30 4.13 16.82
N TYR A 16 -39.30 3.41 16.29
CA TYR A 16 -39.73 3.52 14.89
C TYR A 16 -40.42 4.86 14.57
N LEU A 17 -41.13 5.43 15.56
CA LEU A 17 -41.84 6.69 15.42
C LEU A 17 -40.88 7.90 15.34
N ILE A 18 -39.67 7.77 15.89
CA ILE A 18 -38.63 8.81 15.84
C ILE A 18 -37.90 8.78 14.49
N TYR A 19 -37.68 7.60 13.90
CA TYR A 19 -37.12 7.46 12.55
C TYR A 19 -38.09 7.88 11.44
N LEU A 20 -39.40 7.67 11.63
CA LEU A 20 -40.42 8.07 10.65
C LEU A 20 -40.56 9.60 10.52
N VAL A 21 -40.32 10.35 11.61
CA VAL A 21 -40.39 11.82 11.61
C VAL A 21 -39.14 12.46 10.99
N PHE A 22 -37.98 11.83 11.08
CA PHE A 22 -36.73 12.33 10.46
C PHE A 22 -36.66 12.09 8.93
N LEU A 23 -37.40 11.11 8.41
CA LEU A 23 -37.47 10.80 6.97
C LEU A 23 -38.43 11.71 6.17
N ILE A 24 -39.27 12.51 6.84
CA ILE A 24 -40.27 13.37 6.19
C ILE A 24 -39.77 14.81 5.95
N SER A 25 -38.62 15.21 6.51
CA SER A 25 -38.08 16.58 6.34
C SER A 25 -37.18 16.80 5.11
N ILE A 26 -37.01 15.83 4.20
CA ILE A 26 -36.14 15.96 3.02
C ILE A 26 -36.94 16.10 1.70
N ILE A 27 -38.28 16.21 1.73
CA ILE A 27 -39.12 16.24 0.50
C ILE A 27 -39.80 17.61 0.26
N ILE A 28 -39.18 18.74 0.63
CA ILE A 28 -39.71 20.06 0.18
C ILE A 28 -38.58 21.02 -0.17
N SER A 29 -38.14 20.98 -1.42
CA SER A 29 -37.74 22.16 -2.19
C SER A 29 -37.74 21.83 -3.68
N GLY A 30 -38.95 21.82 -4.24
CA GLY A 30 -39.19 21.77 -5.68
C GLY A 30 -39.60 23.15 -6.22
N CYS A 31 -38.91 23.55 -7.29
CA CYS A 31 -39.29 24.44 -8.40
C CYS A 31 -39.57 25.93 -8.13
N ARG A 32 -38.90 26.80 -8.91
CA ARG A 32 -39.62 27.67 -9.87
C ARG A 32 -38.72 28.26 -10.97
N GLY A 33 -39.08 27.97 -12.22
CA GLY A 33 -38.63 28.71 -13.40
C GLY A 33 -39.39 30.04 -13.54
N GLY A 34 -38.72 31.03 -14.11
CA GLY A 34 -39.29 32.30 -14.53
C GLY A 34 -38.67 32.72 -15.86
N SER A 35 -39.51 33.15 -16.79
CA SER A 35 -39.20 33.48 -18.18
C SER A 35 -39.46 34.98 -18.46
N LEU A 36 -38.52 35.60 -19.21
CA LEU A 36 -38.60 36.80 -20.09
C LEU A 36 -38.74 38.21 -19.43
N PRO A 37 -38.40 39.35 -20.10
CA PRO A 37 -38.06 39.57 -21.53
C PRO A 37 -36.83 40.50 -21.82
N ASP A 38 -36.59 40.71 -23.12
CA ASP A 38 -35.57 41.53 -23.80
C ASP A 38 -35.55 43.03 -23.46
N THR A 39 -34.41 43.73 -23.69
CA THR A 39 -34.27 44.89 -24.61
C THR A 39 -32.94 45.66 -24.43
N GLU A 40 -32.21 45.78 -25.55
CA GLU A 40 -31.23 46.79 -26.03
C GLU A 40 -30.29 47.55 -25.07
N SER A 41 -28.99 47.51 -25.39
CA SER A 41 -28.37 48.61 -26.17
C SER A 41 -26.92 48.31 -26.55
N THR A 42 -26.63 48.57 -27.81
CA THR A 42 -25.34 48.49 -28.47
C THR A 42 -24.33 49.47 -27.88
N HIS A 43 -23.16 48.99 -27.47
CA HIS A 43 -21.93 49.77 -27.63
C HIS A 43 -20.80 48.85 -28.09
N SER A 44 -20.48 48.95 -29.38
CA SER A 44 -19.31 48.36 -30.00
C SER A 44 -18.05 49.00 -29.40
N GLN A 45 -17.32 48.24 -28.60
CA GLN A 45 -15.89 48.45 -28.43
C GLN A 45 -15.16 47.17 -28.86
N THR A 46 -14.47 47.29 -29.99
CA THR A 46 -13.48 46.33 -30.44
C THR A 46 -12.30 46.40 -29.48
N THR A 47 -12.29 45.51 -28.48
CA THR A 47 -11.08 45.11 -27.78
C THR A 47 -10.69 43.72 -28.28
N SER A 48 -9.43 43.62 -28.71
CA SER A 48 -8.75 42.37 -29.08
C SER A 48 -9.00 41.30 -28.02
N PRO A 49 -9.34 40.06 -28.38
CA PRO A 49 -9.45 39.00 -27.39
C PRO A 49 -8.06 38.74 -26.81
N GLU A 50 -7.86 39.17 -25.57
CA GLU A 50 -6.80 38.67 -24.72
C GLU A 50 -7.02 37.16 -24.61
N ALA A 51 -6.05 36.39 -25.09
CA ALA A 51 -6.11 34.94 -25.06
C ALA A 51 -6.29 34.51 -23.60
N GLY A 52 -7.47 33.99 -23.28
CA GLY A 52 -7.72 33.34 -22.00
C GLY A 52 -6.68 32.22 -21.79
N PRO A 53 -6.41 31.82 -20.54
CA PRO A 53 -5.46 30.75 -20.27
C PRO A 53 -5.82 29.56 -21.14
N ALA A 54 -4.86 29.12 -21.96
CA ALA A 54 -5.04 27.98 -22.84
C ALA A 54 -5.50 26.80 -21.99
N GLU A 55 -6.64 26.20 -22.37
CA GLU A 55 -7.09 24.98 -21.71
C GLU A 55 -5.98 23.93 -21.80
N PRO A 56 -5.71 23.17 -20.72
CA PRO A 56 -4.66 22.18 -20.74
C PRO A 56 -4.96 21.14 -21.82
N SER A 57 -4.14 21.14 -22.88
CA SER A 57 -4.20 20.13 -23.92
C SER A 57 -3.69 18.82 -23.33
N TYR A 58 -4.60 17.93 -22.95
CA TYR A 58 -4.27 16.56 -22.61
C TYR A 58 -3.72 15.88 -23.86
N HIS A 59 -2.44 15.54 -23.84
CA HIS A 59 -1.83 14.68 -24.84
C HIS A 59 -2.00 13.22 -24.40
N ASP A 60 -2.62 12.40 -25.26
CA ASP A 60 -2.86 10.97 -24.98
C ASP A 60 -1.57 10.12 -24.89
N ALA A 61 -0.42 10.67 -25.32
CA ALA A 61 0.88 10.03 -25.22
C ALA A 61 1.58 10.42 -23.91
N PRO A 62 2.22 9.47 -23.18
CA PRO A 62 2.98 9.79 -21.99
C PRO A 62 4.09 10.80 -22.30
N ALA A 63 4.15 11.90 -21.57
CA ALA A 63 5.30 12.79 -21.59
C ALA A 63 6.49 12.09 -20.89
N TYR A 64 7.61 11.95 -21.58
CA TYR A 64 8.82 11.32 -21.04
C TYR A 64 9.81 12.39 -20.57
N GLY A 65 10.35 12.23 -19.35
CA GLY A 65 11.51 13.01 -18.86
C GLY A 65 11.19 14.21 -17.97
N ASP A 66 9.96 14.34 -17.45
CA ASP A 66 9.61 15.38 -16.48
C ASP A 66 9.96 14.97 -15.03
N ALA A 67 9.91 15.93 -14.10
CA ALA A 67 10.17 15.71 -12.68
C ALA A 67 8.87 15.73 -11.87
N LEU A 68 8.64 14.67 -11.09
CA LEU A 68 7.63 14.69 -10.03
C LEU A 68 8.27 15.19 -8.73
N ILE A 69 7.77 16.31 -8.21
CA ILE A 69 8.18 16.86 -6.91
C ILE A 69 7.02 16.71 -5.94
N GLU A 70 7.20 15.86 -4.94
CA GLU A 70 6.23 15.61 -3.89
C GLU A 70 6.67 16.25 -2.57
N ALA A 71 5.78 16.99 -1.92
CA ALA A 71 6.03 17.54 -0.60
C ALA A 71 5.81 16.47 0.47
N MET A 72 6.76 16.32 1.39
CA MET A 72 6.70 15.32 2.45
C MET A 72 6.42 15.96 3.82
N GLY A 73 5.69 15.25 4.68
CA GLY A 73 5.36 15.71 6.04
C GLY A 73 6.55 15.82 7.00
N GLY A 74 7.73 15.32 6.61
CA GLY A 74 8.96 15.38 7.38
C GLY A 74 10.14 14.78 6.62
N ARG A 75 11.34 14.92 7.18
CA ARG A 75 12.54 14.25 6.66
C ARG A 75 12.48 12.75 7.02
N PRO A 76 12.70 11.82 6.07
CA PRO A 76 12.90 10.41 6.37
C PRO A 76 13.97 10.20 7.45
N SER A 77 13.86 9.15 8.25
CA SER A 77 14.85 8.80 9.27
C SER A 77 15.84 7.74 8.77
N VAL A 78 15.36 6.74 8.02
CA VAL A 78 16.14 5.64 7.47
C VAL A 78 15.41 5.04 6.26
N LEU A 79 16.14 4.64 5.21
CA LEU A 79 15.53 4.07 4.00
C LEU A 79 15.48 2.54 3.98
N ILE A 80 15.76 1.87 5.11
CA ILE A 80 15.49 0.44 5.30
C ILE A 80 14.08 0.32 5.89
N PRO A 81 13.07 -0.14 5.13
CA PRO A 81 11.67 -0.10 5.55
C PRO A 81 11.39 -0.81 6.88
N MET A 82 12.02 -1.96 7.10
CA MET A 82 11.80 -2.74 8.32
C MET A 82 12.35 -2.05 9.58
N LEU A 83 13.25 -1.07 9.44
CA LEU A 83 13.77 -0.28 10.56
C LEU A 83 13.04 1.07 10.72
N ALA A 84 12.30 1.50 9.70
CA ALA A 84 11.61 2.78 9.69
C ALA A 84 10.35 2.76 10.56
N GLY A 85 10.23 3.72 11.48
CA GLY A 85 9.04 3.92 12.30
C GLY A 85 8.15 5.09 11.86
N ASP A 86 8.57 5.85 10.85
CA ASP A 86 7.89 7.07 10.39
C ASP A 86 7.36 6.94 8.96
N SER A 87 6.28 7.67 8.65
CA SER A 87 5.60 7.60 7.35
C SER A 87 6.42 8.18 6.20
N ALA A 88 7.30 9.15 6.46
CA ALA A 88 8.12 9.77 5.40
C ALA A 88 9.13 8.75 4.84
N SER A 89 9.79 7.99 5.71
CA SER A 89 10.67 6.88 5.35
C SER A 89 9.96 5.82 4.53
N HIS A 90 8.76 5.39 4.96
CA HIS A 90 7.96 4.41 4.21
C HIS A 90 7.55 4.90 2.83
N SER A 91 7.21 6.19 2.70
CA SER A 91 6.82 6.78 1.42
C SER A 91 7.96 6.71 0.39
N VAL A 92 9.19 7.06 0.80
CA VAL A 92 10.37 6.97 -0.08
C VAL A 92 10.75 5.52 -0.34
N ALA A 93 10.79 4.70 0.71
CA ALA A 93 11.29 3.35 0.58
C ALA A 93 10.33 2.43 -0.18
N GLY A 94 9.02 2.71 -0.19
CA GLY A 94 8.05 2.05 -1.06
C GLY A 94 8.25 2.31 -2.56
N LEU A 95 9.02 3.34 -2.94
CA LEU A 95 9.42 3.58 -4.33
C LEU A 95 10.66 2.76 -4.74
N ILE A 96 11.45 2.36 -3.75
CA ILE A 96 12.77 1.73 -3.94
C ILE A 96 12.67 0.22 -3.79
N PHE A 97 11.84 -0.27 -2.88
CA PHE A 97 11.72 -1.69 -2.56
C PHE A 97 10.33 -2.25 -2.85
N ASN A 98 10.26 -3.57 -2.96
CA ASN A 98 9.03 -4.31 -3.23
C ASN A 98 8.85 -5.46 -2.25
N GLY A 99 7.59 -5.84 -2.03
CA GLY A 99 7.20 -7.08 -1.37
C GLY A 99 6.81 -8.16 -2.37
N LEU A 100 6.33 -9.30 -1.86
CA LEU A 100 5.89 -10.39 -2.74
C LEU A 100 4.55 -10.08 -3.43
N VAL A 101 3.65 -9.42 -2.70
CA VAL A 101 2.33 -8.99 -3.18
C VAL A 101 2.11 -7.52 -2.85
N LYS A 102 1.11 -6.90 -3.48
CA LYS A 102 0.71 -5.52 -3.20
C LYS A 102 -0.79 -5.34 -3.38
N TYR A 103 -1.30 -4.18 -2.98
CA TYR A 103 -2.67 -3.77 -3.27
C TYR A 103 -2.74 -3.05 -4.61
N ASP A 104 -3.75 -3.37 -5.42
CA ASP A 104 -4.12 -2.58 -6.59
C ASP A 104 -5.05 -1.41 -6.18
N THR A 105 -5.39 -0.56 -7.14
CA THR A 105 -6.25 0.61 -6.99
C THR A 105 -7.64 0.31 -6.42
N ASP A 106 -8.14 -0.90 -6.59
CA ASP A 106 -9.41 -1.40 -6.04
C ASP A 106 -9.25 -2.11 -4.68
N LEU A 107 -8.06 -2.06 -4.09
CA LEU A 107 -7.67 -2.77 -2.86
C LEU A 107 -7.64 -4.30 -2.98
N SER A 108 -7.68 -4.85 -4.19
CA SER A 108 -7.41 -6.26 -4.42
C SER A 108 -5.93 -6.58 -4.22
N VAL A 109 -5.63 -7.80 -3.74
CA VAL A 109 -4.25 -8.27 -3.58
C VAL A 109 -3.76 -8.86 -4.90
N ILE A 110 -2.70 -8.27 -5.45
CA ILE A 110 -2.06 -8.69 -6.68
C ILE A 110 -0.58 -9.05 -6.45
N GLY A 111 0.02 -9.80 -7.37
CA GLY A 111 1.43 -10.18 -7.30
C GLY A 111 2.37 -9.03 -7.68
N ASP A 112 3.43 -8.82 -6.88
CA ASP A 112 4.50 -7.87 -7.17
C ASP A 112 5.79 -8.63 -7.51
N LEU A 113 6.66 -8.98 -6.53
CA LEU A 113 7.79 -9.88 -6.78
C LEU A 113 7.37 -11.34 -6.98
N ALA A 114 6.25 -11.75 -6.40
CA ALA A 114 5.60 -13.01 -6.73
C ALA A 114 4.74 -12.82 -7.99
N GLU A 115 4.90 -13.75 -8.94
CA GLU A 115 4.03 -13.86 -10.10
C GLU A 115 2.67 -14.44 -9.71
N SER A 116 2.68 -15.44 -8.83
CA SER A 116 1.48 -16.12 -8.32
C SER A 116 1.76 -16.80 -6.98
N TRP A 117 0.71 -17.31 -6.33
CA TRP A 117 0.82 -18.08 -5.10
C TRP A 117 -0.28 -19.14 -5.01
N ASP A 118 0.03 -20.24 -4.34
CA ASP A 118 -0.92 -21.29 -3.97
C ASP A 118 -1.13 -21.28 -2.46
N ILE A 119 -2.40 -21.34 -2.03
CA ILE A 119 -2.78 -21.52 -0.62
C ILE A 119 -3.37 -22.92 -0.48
N SER A 120 -2.87 -23.70 0.47
CA SER A 120 -3.41 -25.04 0.75
C SER A 120 -4.86 -24.96 1.22
N SER A 121 -5.61 -26.04 1.04
CA SER A 121 -7.04 -26.10 1.40
C SER A 121 -7.33 -25.88 2.89
N ASP A 122 -6.36 -26.13 3.76
CA ASP A 122 -6.43 -25.88 5.20
C ASP A 122 -5.98 -24.46 5.60
N GLY A 123 -5.50 -23.66 4.64
CA GLY A 123 -5.02 -22.29 4.85
C GLY A 123 -3.70 -22.19 5.63
N LEU A 124 -2.95 -23.30 5.75
CA LEU A 124 -1.73 -23.37 6.57
C LEU A 124 -0.44 -23.22 5.76
N VAL A 125 -0.48 -23.44 4.45
CA VAL A 125 0.70 -23.38 3.58
C VAL A 125 0.46 -22.37 2.47
N ILE A 126 1.40 -21.44 2.30
CA ILE A 126 1.44 -20.55 1.15
C ILE A 126 2.73 -20.85 0.37
N THR A 127 2.60 -21.16 -0.92
CA THR A 127 3.73 -21.34 -1.83
C THR A 127 3.73 -20.19 -2.83
N PHE A 128 4.76 -19.35 -2.78
CA PHE A 128 4.96 -18.24 -3.69
C PHE A 128 5.82 -18.66 -4.88
N HIS A 129 5.37 -18.29 -6.08
CA HIS A 129 6.11 -18.44 -7.34
C HIS A 129 6.63 -17.08 -7.76
N LEU A 130 7.95 -16.90 -7.74
CA LEU A 130 8.61 -15.62 -7.94
C LEU A 130 8.81 -15.32 -9.42
N ARG A 131 8.73 -14.04 -9.79
CA ARG A 131 9.03 -13.58 -11.14
C ARG A 131 10.48 -13.89 -11.51
N LYS A 132 10.69 -14.40 -12.72
CA LYS A 132 12.02 -14.71 -13.26
C LYS A 132 12.62 -13.51 -13.96
N GLY A 133 13.95 -13.38 -13.92
CA GLY A 133 14.68 -12.31 -14.63
C GLY A 133 14.57 -10.93 -14.00
N VAL A 134 13.93 -10.82 -12.83
CA VAL A 134 13.95 -9.59 -12.02
C VAL A 134 15.38 -9.36 -11.52
N LYS A 135 15.84 -8.11 -11.60
CA LYS A 135 17.18 -7.72 -11.19
C LYS A 135 17.12 -6.56 -10.23
N TRP A 136 18.00 -6.60 -9.23
CA TRP A 136 18.37 -5.46 -8.43
C TRP A 136 18.91 -4.35 -9.33
N THR A 137 18.88 -3.11 -8.82
CA THR A 137 19.32 -1.95 -9.60
C THR A 137 20.82 -1.97 -9.94
N ASP A 138 21.60 -2.81 -9.26
CA ASP A 138 23.01 -3.15 -9.51
C ASP A 138 23.23 -4.29 -10.53
N GLY A 139 22.15 -4.91 -11.00
CA GLY A 139 22.16 -5.96 -12.02
C GLY A 139 22.19 -7.40 -11.50
N VAL A 140 22.33 -7.61 -10.18
CA VAL A 140 22.24 -8.94 -9.57
C VAL A 140 20.80 -9.46 -9.68
N GLU A 141 20.65 -10.76 -9.92
CA GLU A 141 19.32 -11.37 -10.06
C GLU A 141 18.63 -11.57 -8.70
N PHE A 142 17.35 -11.23 -8.63
CA PHE A 142 16.49 -11.50 -7.48
C PHE A 142 16.09 -12.98 -7.42
N THR A 143 16.13 -13.58 -6.24
CA THR A 143 15.80 -15.00 -6.01
C THR A 143 15.06 -15.23 -4.69
N ALA A 144 14.53 -16.44 -4.50
CA ALA A 144 13.92 -16.87 -3.23
C ALA A 144 14.90 -16.81 -2.04
N GLN A 145 16.21 -16.77 -2.27
CA GLN A 145 17.20 -16.57 -1.21
C GLN A 145 17.16 -15.15 -0.61
N ASP A 146 16.82 -14.15 -1.41
CA ASP A 146 16.65 -12.76 -0.93
C ASP A 146 15.40 -12.64 -0.07
N VAL A 147 14.33 -13.34 -0.44
CA VAL A 147 13.09 -13.43 0.37
C VAL A 147 13.38 -14.10 1.72
N MET A 148 14.07 -15.24 1.70
CA MET A 148 14.48 -15.95 2.91
C MET A 148 15.40 -15.09 3.78
N PHE A 149 16.30 -14.32 3.16
CA PHE A 149 17.17 -13.38 3.88
C PHE A 149 16.34 -12.32 4.60
N GLY A 150 15.45 -11.61 3.89
CA GLY A 150 14.57 -10.60 4.48
C GLY A 150 13.70 -11.16 5.61
N TYR A 151 13.14 -12.36 5.44
CA TYR A 151 12.38 -13.05 6.49
C TYR A 151 13.23 -13.35 7.73
N LYS A 152 14.44 -13.88 7.56
CA LYS A 152 15.35 -14.15 8.69
C LYS A 152 15.76 -12.87 9.40
N THR A 153 16.00 -11.80 8.64
CA THR A 153 16.35 -10.50 9.19
C THR A 153 15.24 -9.93 10.06
N ILE A 154 13.98 -9.94 9.60
CA ILE A 154 12.88 -9.30 10.33
C ILE A 154 12.53 -10.04 11.63
N ILE A 155 12.72 -11.36 11.69
CA ILE A 155 12.47 -12.16 12.91
C ILE A 155 13.67 -12.20 13.86
N ASP A 156 14.86 -11.74 13.44
CA ASP A 156 16.03 -11.72 14.30
C ASP A 156 15.80 -10.75 15.48
N GLU A 157 16.02 -11.23 16.70
CA GLU A 157 15.88 -10.43 17.93
C GLU A 157 16.79 -9.19 17.95
N LYS A 158 17.90 -9.24 17.21
CA LYS A 158 18.85 -8.13 17.09
C LYS A 158 18.39 -7.05 16.13
N THR A 159 17.41 -7.32 15.27
CA THR A 159 16.86 -6.33 14.36
C THR A 159 15.86 -5.46 15.11
N PRO A 160 16.10 -4.14 15.26
CA PRO A 160 15.21 -3.25 15.99
C PRO A 160 14.01 -2.86 15.12
N THR A 161 13.14 -3.83 14.82
CA THR A 161 11.97 -3.65 13.96
C THR A 161 10.67 -3.69 14.76
N PRO A 162 9.70 -2.78 14.49
CA PRO A 162 8.37 -2.86 15.06
C PRO A 162 7.47 -3.88 14.33
N TYR A 163 7.92 -4.45 13.21
CA TYR A 163 7.08 -5.23 12.28
C TYR A 163 7.24 -6.75 12.39
N LYS A 164 7.97 -7.25 13.39
CA LYS A 164 8.29 -8.68 13.50
C LYS A 164 7.10 -9.59 13.84
N GLU A 165 6.09 -9.07 14.53
CA GLU A 165 5.06 -9.89 15.19
C GLU A 165 4.29 -10.79 14.21
N ASP A 166 3.93 -10.27 13.04
CA ASP A 166 3.22 -11.05 12.01
C ASP A 166 4.10 -12.18 11.43
N PHE A 167 5.41 -11.94 11.32
CA PHE A 167 6.37 -12.92 10.81
C PHE A 167 6.70 -14.00 11.83
N LEU A 168 6.60 -13.71 13.13
CA LEU A 168 6.74 -14.71 14.19
C LEU A 168 5.61 -15.75 14.19
N GLN A 169 4.50 -15.49 13.49
CA GLN A 169 3.43 -16.48 13.31
C GLN A 169 3.82 -17.60 12.32
N VAL A 170 4.90 -17.42 11.55
CA VAL A 170 5.39 -18.41 10.60
C VAL A 170 6.09 -19.54 11.35
N LYS A 171 5.55 -20.75 11.24
CA LYS A 171 6.15 -21.96 11.81
C LYS A 171 7.43 -22.36 11.07
N LYS A 172 7.38 -22.29 9.75
CA LYS A 172 8.46 -22.74 8.87
C LYS A 172 8.46 -21.93 7.59
N ALA A 173 9.64 -21.49 7.16
CA ALA A 173 9.88 -20.91 5.86
C ALA A 173 10.96 -21.71 5.14
N GLU A 174 10.80 -21.94 3.84
CA GLU A 174 11.66 -22.80 3.04
C GLU A 174 11.86 -22.24 1.64
N VAL A 175 13.09 -22.33 1.15
CA VAL A 175 13.39 -22.13 -0.27
C VAL A 175 13.35 -23.49 -0.93
N LEU A 176 12.35 -23.73 -1.79
CA LEU A 176 12.22 -25.03 -2.49
C LEU A 176 13.10 -25.07 -3.73
N ASP A 177 13.18 -23.94 -4.43
CA ASP A 177 14.09 -23.73 -5.56
C ASP A 177 14.39 -22.23 -5.72
N LYS A 178 15.09 -21.86 -6.79
CA LYS A 178 15.52 -20.47 -7.04
C LYS A 178 14.36 -19.46 -7.09
N TYR A 179 13.17 -19.88 -7.53
CA TYR A 179 12.00 -19.02 -7.72
C TYR A 179 10.76 -19.52 -6.95
N THR A 180 10.91 -20.47 -6.04
CA THR A 180 9.80 -20.95 -5.22
C THR A 180 10.13 -20.87 -3.74
N PHE A 181 9.31 -20.10 -3.02
CA PHE A 181 9.41 -19.87 -1.59
C PHE A 181 8.13 -20.34 -0.90
N ARG A 182 8.27 -21.19 0.12
CA ARG A 182 7.13 -21.76 0.84
C ARG A 182 7.16 -21.37 2.30
N VAL A 183 5.99 -21.03 2.82
CA VAL A 183 5.78 -20.76 4.24
C VAL A 183 4.68 -21.66 4.79
N THR A 184 4.81 -22.03 6.05
CA THR A 184 3.87 -22.89 6.78
C THR A 184 3.54 -22.24 8.12
N TYR A 185 2.28 -22.29 8.51
CA TYR A 185 1.73 -21.76 9.75
C TYR A 185 1.19 -22.91 10.62
N ASP A 186 1.18 -22.75 11.94
CA ASP A 186 0.58 -23.73 12.87
C ASP A 186 -0.95 -23.65 12.92
N LYS A 187 -1.49 -22.47 12.62
CA LYS A 187 -2.91 -22.15 12.63
C LYS A 187 -3.22 -21.18 11.48
N PRO A 188 -4.45 -21.15 10.96
CA PRO A 188 -4.81 -20.17 9.94
C PRO A 188 -4.55 -18.75 10.44
N PHE A 189 -3.83 -17.95 9.66
CA PHE A 189 -3.50 -16.57 9.97
C PHE A 189 -4.11 -15.67 8.90
N ALA A 190 -5.16 -14.94 9.25
CA ALA A 190 -5.97 -14.19 8.29
C ALA A 190 -5.17 -13.21 7.39
N PRO A 191 -4.21 -12.42 7.92
CA PRO A 191 -3.42 -11.52 7.08
C PRO A 191 -2.19 -12.21 6.46
N ALA A 192 -2.04 -13.53 6.52
CA ALA A 192 -0.83 -14.24 6.10
C ALA A 192 -0.33 -13.79 4.73
N LEU A 193 -1.21 -13.73 3.72
CA LEU A 193 -0.83 -13.32 2.36
C LEU A 193 -0.33 -11.86 2.32
N THR A 194 -1.07 -10.94 2.95
CA THR A 194 -0.76 -9.50 2.88
C THR A 194 0.44 -9.11 3.73
N THR A 195 0.74 -9.85 4.80
CA THR A 195 2.00 -9.74 5.55
C THR A 195 3.23 -9.88 4.63
N TRP A 196 3.20 -10.78 3.64
CA TRP A 196 4.31 -10.93 2.67
C TRP A 196 4.39 -9.82 1.63
N GLY A 197 3.37 -8.97 1.52
CA GLY A 197 3.46 -7.71 0.77
C GLY A 197 4.18 -6.62 1.55
N ASN A 198 4.05 -6.64 2.88
CA ASN A 198 4.76 -5.72 3.78
C ASN A 198 6.20 -6.19 4.07
N LEU A 199 6.52 -7.46 3.81
CA LEU A 199 7.90 -7.91 3.87
C LEU A 199 8.70 -7.25 2.76
N VAL A 200 9.59 -6.36 3.15
CA VAL A 200 10.53 -5.76 2.22
C VAL A 200 11.67 -6.72 1.97
N VAL A 201 11.79 -7.17 0.72
CA VAL A 201 12.92 -8.00 0.28
C VAL A 201 14.19 -7.15 0.30
N LEU A 202 15.23 -7.69 0.92
CA LEU A 202 16.55 -7.06 1.02
C LEU A 202 17.59 -7.81 0.17
N PRO A 203 18.58 -7.12 -0.42
CA PRO A 203 19.61 -7.75 -1.24
C PRO A 203 20.57 -8.55 -0.36
N LYS A 204 20.43 -9.88 -0.37
CA LYS A 204 21.24 -10.78 0.45
C LYS A 204 22.72 -10.57 0.16
N HIS A 205 23.09 -10.43 -1.11
CA HIS A 205 24.47 -10.28 -1.57
C HIS A 205 25.18 -9.03 -1.03
N LEU A 206 24.44 -8.01 -0.59
CA LEU A 206 25.01 -6.79 -0.03
C LEU A 206 24.99 -6.76 1.49
N LEU A 207 24.06 -7.47 2.13
CA LEU A 207 23.73 -7.28 3.55
C LEU A 207 23.99 -8.50 4.43
N GLU A 208 24.24 -9.68 3.85
CA GLU A 208 24.56 -10.88 4.61
C GLU A 208 25.78 -10.65 5.52
N GLY A 209 25.62 -10.98 6.81
CA GLY A 209 26.65 -10.82 7.83
C GLY A 209 26.89 -9.40 8.33
N LYS A 210 26.10 -8.41 7.89
CA LYS A 210 26.24 -7.01 8.32
C LYS A 210 25.20 -6.62 9.36
N ASP A 211 25.56 -5.65 10.19
CA ASP A 211 24.64 -5.01 11.14
C ASP A 211 23.84 -3.92 10.42
N LEU A 212 22.56 -4.18 10.18
CA LEU A 212 21.69 -3.27 9.42
C LEU A 212 21.55 -1.88 10.04
N THR A 213 21.83 -1.73 11.34
CA THR A 213 21.75 -0.45 12.04
C THR A 213 22.98 0.43 11.81
N LYS A 214 24.07 -0.13 11.28
CA LYS A 214 25.37 0.53 11.12
C LYS A 214 25.85 0.63 9.68
N VAL A 215 25.18 -0.03 8.75
CA VAL A 215 25.53 0.02 7.33
C VAL A 215 25.00 1.29 6.68
N ASP A 216 25.78 1.85 5.77
CA ASP A 216 25.39 3.01 4.96
C ASP A 216 24.21 2.71 4.01
N PHE A 217 23.80 1.45 3.88
CA PHE A 217 22.65 1.02 3.09
C PHE A 217 21.34 1.74 3.49
N GLY A 218 21.25 2.17 4.76
CA GLY A 218 20.14 3.01 5.22
C GLY A 218 20.04 4.37 4.55
N TRP A 219 21.14 4.85 3.95
CA TRP A 219 21.29 6.17 3.31
C TRP A 219 21.57 6.08 1.81
N ASP A 220 22.01 4.93 1.30
CA ASP A 220 22.22 4.63 -0.12
C ASP A 220 21.67 3.24 -0.48
N PRO A 221 20.33 3.07 -0.53
CA PRO A 221 19.69 1.77 -0.71
C PRO A 221 19.74 1.29 -2.18
N ILE A 222 19.97 -0.02 -2.33
CA ILE A 222 19.78 -0.74 -3.60
C ILE A 222 18.50 -1.57 -3.51
N GLY A 223 17.59 -1.31 -4.45
CA GLY A 223 16.24 -1.84 -4.45
C GLY A 223 15.88 -2.61 -5.72
N LEU A 224 14.59 -2.99 -5.81
CA LEU A 224 13.95 -3.66 -6.95
C LEU A 224 12.85 -2.81 -7.58
N GLY A 225 12.56 -1.66 -6.95
CA GLY A 225 11.44 -0.79 -7.30
C GLY A 225 11.66 0.00 -8.57
N PRO A 226 10.60 0.72 -9.01
CA PRO A 226 10.65 1.53 -10.21
C PRO A 226 11.63 2.71 -10.11
N TYR A 227 12.03 3.13 -8.90
CA TYR A 227 12.97 4.22 -8.69
C TYR A 227 14.33 3.73 -8.17
N LYS A 228 15.40 4.30 -8.72
CA LYS A 228 16.76 4.18 -8.20
C LYS A 228 17.04 5.35 -7.28
N PHE A 229 17.56 5.07 -6.09
CA PHE A 229 18.06 6.12 -5.22
C PHE A 229 19.24 6.85 -5.88
N ARG A 230 19.33 8.17 -5.67
CA ARG A 230 20.36 9.02 -6.29
C ARG A 230 21.10 9.89 -5.29
N LYS A 231 20.38 10.55 -4.39
CA LYS A 231 20.95 11.47 -3.39
C LYS A 231 19.96 11.73 -2.26
N TRP A 232 20.51 12.10 -1.10
CA TRP A 232 19.79 12.53 0.10
C TRP A 232 20.56 13.67 0.78
#